data_AF-A0A3D5YHT9-F1
#
_entry.id   AF-A0A3D5YHT9-F1
#
_cell.length_a   1.000
_cell.length_b   1.000
_cell.length_c   1.000
_cell.angle_alpha   90.00
_cell.angle_beta   90.00
_cell.angle_gamma   90.00
#
_symmetry.space_group_name_H-M   'P 1'
#
loop_
_entity.id
_entity.type
_entity.pdbx_description
1 polymer ?
#
loop_
_entity_poly.entity_id
_entity_poly.type
_entity_poly.pdbx_seq_one_letter_code
_entity_poly.pdbx_strand_id
1 'polypeptide(L)'
;MILAQESVASGIKRIVALTGPKVFEYVQEKDQILDDLSQKFSVGQKQVVDKAEKLIKEHEALQNSFGQLQNKLVADMLHGLPNKTNNSDLNIVLEIPSDIDFKIALGQVRKIFENQNFLIYTKE
;
A
#
# COMPACT_ATOMS: atom_id res chain seq x y z
N MET A 1 -3.56 -22.07 31.46
CA MET A 1 -2.91 -21.46 30.28
C MET A 1 -2.70 -19.98 30.56
N ILE A 2 -1.49 -19.46 30.36
CA ILE A 2 -1.22 -18.01 30.48
C ILE A 2 -1.64 -17.35 29.17
N LEU A 3 -2.46 -16.30 29.25
CA LEU A 3 -2.98 -15.54 28.11
C LEU A 3 -2.17 -14.26 27.87
N ALA A 4 -1.77 -13.57 28.94
CA ALA A 4 -1.01 -12.34 28.86
C ALA A 4 -0.15 -12.15 30.11
N GLN A 5 0.96 -11.45 29.95
CA GLN A 5 1.81 -11.01 31.05
C GLN A 5 2.27 -9.58 30.79
N GLU A 6 2.04 -8.70 31.75
CA GLU A 6 2.34 -7.27 31.64
C GLU A 6 3.11 -6.79 32.87
N SER A 7 4.12 -5.95 32.67
CA SER A 7 4.82 -5.26 33.77
C SER A 7 4.00 -4.06 34.20
N VAL A 8 3.59 -4.02 35.46
CA VAL A 8 2.75 -2.93 36.00
C VAL A 8 3.62 -1.87 36.70
N ALA A 9 4.72 -2.29 37.32
CA ALA A 9 5.69 -1.43 37.98
C ALA A 9 7.04 -2.17 38.12
N SER A 10 8.06 -1.49 38.63
CA SER A 10 9.36 -2.12 38.90
C SER A 10 9.19 -3.34 39.81
N GLY A 11 9.54 -4.51 39.31
CA GLY A 11 9.43 -5.79 40.02
C GLY A 11 8.03 -6.41 40.10
N ILE A 12 6.98 -5.77 39.55
CA ILE A 12 5.60 -6.27 39.63
C ILE A 12 5.08 -6.65 38.24
N LYS A 13 4.61 -7.89 38.10
CA LYS A 13 4.02 -8.42 36.88
C LYS A 13 2.59 -8.89 37.12
N ARG A 14 1.69 -8.51 36.21
CA ARG A 14 0.33 -9.03 36.14
C ARG A 14 0.31 -10.18 35.14
N ILE A 15 -0.22 -11.32 35.56
CA ILE A 15 -0.38 -12.49 34.72
C ILE A 15 -1.89 -12.74 34.58
N VAL A 16 -2.37 -12.79 33.36
CA VAL A 16 -3.74 -13.20 33.04
C VAL A 16 -3.68 -14.65 32.61
N ALA A 17 -4.38 -15.53 33.31
CA ALA A 17 -4.40 -16.95 33.02
C ALA A 17 -5.83 -17.49 33.03
N LEU A 18 -6.10 -18.41 32.09
CA LEU A 18 -7.32 -19.19 32.03
C LEU A 18 -7.08 -20.58 32.62
N THR A 19 -8.00 -21.07 33.44
CA THR A 19 -7.90 -22.37 34.11
C THR A 19 -9.19 -23.18 33.92
N GLY A 20 -9.08 -24.48 34.19
CA GLY A 20 -10.24 -25.38 34.13
C GLY A 20 -10.77 -25.63 32.71
N PRO A 21 -12.04 -26.04 32.58
CA PRO A 21 -12.64 -26.46 31.30
C PRO A 21 -12.60 -25.40 30.21
N LYS A 22 -12.65 -24.11 30.58
CA LYS A 22 -12.59 -22.98 29.63
C LYS A 22 -11.28 -22.95 28.82
N VAL A 23 -10.21 -23.58 29.31
CA VAL A 23 -8.95 -23.69 28.55
C VAL A 23 -9.19 -24.48 27.26
N PHE A 24 -10.00 -25.52 27.31
CA PHE A 24 -10.30 -26.35 26.14
C PHE A 24 -11.07 -25.56 25.08
N GLU A 25 -12.13 -24.86 25.49
CA GLU A 25 -12.91 -23.97 24.62
C GLU A 25 -12.02 -22.93 23.93
N TYR A 26 -11.11 -22.33 24.71
CA TYR A 26 -10.15 -21.35 24.17
C TYR A 26 -9.21 -21.94 23.14
N VAL A 27 -8.64 -23.12 23.39
CA VAL A 27 -7.76 -23.79 22.42
C VAL A 27 -8.53 -24.18 21.16
N GLN A 28 -9.73 -24.72 21.31
CA GLN A 28 -10.58 -25.11 20.19
C GLN A 28 -10.94 -23.92 19.30
N GLU A 29 -11.25 -22.75 19.89
CA GLU A 29 -11.49 -21.51 19.14
C GLU A 29 -10.25 -21.10 18.32
N LYS A 30 -9.05 -21.18 18.91
CA LYS A 30 -7.79 -20.84 18.23
C LYS A 30 -7.47 -21.82 17.10
N ASP A 31 -7.72 -23.10 17.31
CA ASP A 31 -7.55 -24.13 16.28
C ASP A 31 -8.54 -23.92 15.12
N GLN A 32 -9.79 -23.55 15.40
CA GLN A 32 -10.77 -23.25 14.35
C GLN A 32 -10.33 -22.06 13.50
N ILE A 33 -9.82 -20.99 14.13
CA ILE A 33 -9.28 -19.83 13.40
C ILE A 33 -8.10 -20.24 12.51
N LEU A 34 -7.19 -21.08 13.01
CA LEU A 34 -6.07 -21.59 12.22
C LEU A 34 -6.53 -22.47 11.06
N ASP A 35 -7.56 -23.29 11.27
CA ASP A 35 -8.11 -24.13 10.21
C ASP A 35 -8.80 -23.31 9.11
N ASP A 36 -9.58 -22.30 9.51
CA ASP A 36 -10.21 -21.36 8.57
C ASP A 36 -9.17 -20.62 7.72
N LEU A 37 -8.06 -20.18 8.34
CA LEU A 37 -6.95 -19.54 7.61
C LEU A 37 -6.24 -20.54 6.67
N SER A 38 -5.98 -21.75 7.14
CA SER A 38 -5.41 -22.86 6.38
C SER A 38 -6.25 -23.15 5.11
N GLN A 39 -7.58 -23.21 5.26
CA GLN A 39 -8.51 -23.39 4.14
C GLN A 39 -8.50 -22.18 3.18
N LYS A 40 -8.60 -20.95 3.71
CA LYS A 40 -8.58 -19.72 2.90
C LYS A 40 -7.30 -19.58 2.07
N PHE A 41 -6.16 -19.92 2.65
CA PHE A 41 -4.88 -19.89 1.95
C PHE A 41 -4.58 -21.17 1.16
N SER A 42 -5.39 -22.22 1.32
CA SER A 42 -5.22 -23.53 0.70
C SER A 42 -3.82 -24.12 0.96
N VAL A 43 -3.31 -23.95 2.18
CA VAL A 43 -2.02 -24.47 2.66
C VAL A 43 -2.21 -25.08 4.03
N GLY A 44 -1.31 -25.96 4.48
CA GLY A 44 -1.42 -26.50 5.84
C GLY A 44 -1.24 -25.42 6.91
N GLN A 45 -1.83 -25.61 8.09
CA GLN A 45 -1.78 -24.65 9.21
C GLN A 45 -0.36 -24.13 9.53
N LYS A 46 0.66 -25.00 9.46
CA LYS A 46 2.06 -24.64 9.69
C LYS A 46 2.64 -23.68 8.64
N GLN A 47 2.08 -23.65 7.43
CA GLN A 47 2.53 -22.86 6.30
C GLN A 47 1.73 -21.57 6.11
N VAL A 48 0.69 -21.35 6.92
CA VAL A 48 -0.18 -20.16 6.83
C VAL A 48 0.65 -18.87 6.98
N VAL A 49 1.58 -18.84 7.93
CA VAL A 49 2.45 -17.67 8.17
C VAL A 49 3.32 -17.40 6.95
N ASP A 50 4.05 -18.40 6.45
CA ASP A 50 4.92 -18.26 5.28
C ASP A 50 4.14 -17.79 4.04
N LYS A 51 2.92 -18.34 3.84
CA LYS A 51 2.05 -17.96 2.74
C LYS A 51 1.56 -16.51 2.88
N ALA A 52 1.21 -16.08 4.08
CA ALA A 52 0.81 -14.72 4.36
C ALA A 52 1.97 -13.73 4.11
N GLU A 53 3.18 -14.03 4.60
CA GLU A 53 4.37 -13.20 4.35
C GLU A 53 4.69 -13.09 2.86
N LYS A 54 4.59 -14.20 2.12
CA LYS A 54 4.78 -14.21 0.67
C LYS A 54 3.77 -13.31 -0.03
N LEU A 55 2.49 -13.40 0.34
CA LEU A 55 1.43 -12.55 -0.23
C LEU A 55 1.65 -11.06 0.09
N ILE A 56 2.11 -10.72 1.29
CA ILE A 56 2.45 -9.33 1.65
C ILE A 56 3.55 -8.80 0.74
N LYS A 57 4.64 -9.57 0.55
CA LYS A 57 5.74 -9.18 -0.34
C LYS A 57 5.32 -9.06 -1.81
N GLU A 58 4.51 -10.01 -2.29
CA GLU A 58 3.96 -9.97 -3.65
C GLU A 58 3.06 -8.75 -3.85
N HIS A 59 2.24 -8.40 -2.86
CA HIS A 59 1.39 -7.23 -2.89
C HIS A 59 2.20 -5.92 -2.91
N GLU A 60 3.22 -5.79 -2.07
CA GLU A 60 4.12 -4.62 -2.09
C GLU A 60 4.85 -4.49 -3.44
N ALA A 61 5.35 -5.61 -3.99
CA ALA A 61 5.97 -5.62 -5.31
C ALA A 61 4.99 -5.18 -6.40
N LEU A 62 3.77 -5.71 -6.37
CA LEU A 62 2.73 -5.36 -7.35
C LEU A 62 2.31 -3.90 -7.24
N GLN A 63 2.18 -3.35 -6.03
CA GLN A 63 1.91 -1.93 -5.83
C GLN A 63 3.02 -1.04 -6.40
N ASN A 64 4.29 -1.42 -6.18
CA ASN A 64 5.42 -0.70 -6.74
C ASN A 64 5.44 -0.76 -8.27
N SER A 65 5.24 -1.94 -8.86
CA SER A 65 5.15 -2.11 -10.32
C SER A 65 3.97 -1.33 -10.91
N PHE A 66 2.82 -1.31 -10.24
CA PHE A 66 1.66 -0.54 -10.66
C PHE A 66 1.96 0.97 -10.65
N GLY A 67 2.57 1.48 -9.58
CA GLY A 67 2.99 2.88 -9.50
C GLY A 67 4.02 3.25 -10.58
N GLN A 68 4.97 2.37 -10.90
CA GLN A 68 5.91 2.58 -12.00
C GLN A 68 5.23 2.62 -13.36
N LEU A 69 4.30 1.70 -13.62
CA LEU A 69 3.54 1.65 -14.87
C LEU A 69 2.67 2.90 -15.04
N GLN A 70 1.97 3.30 -13.98
CA GLN A 70 1.17 4.53 -13.97
C GLN A 70 2.02 5.76 -14.28
N ASN A 71 3.19 5.87 -13.65
CA ASN A 71 4.13 6.94 -13.93
C ASN A 71 4.60 6.96 -15.39
N LYS A 72 4.88 5.79 -15.97
CA LYS A 72 5.31 5.67 -17.36
C LYS A 72 4.20 6.05 -18.34
N LEU A 73 2.98 5.57 -18.11
CA LEU A 73 1.82 5.91 -18.93
C LEU A 73 1.55 7.42 -18.93
N VAL A 74 1.62 8.06 -17.76
CA VAL A 74 1.47 9.51 -17.65
C VAL A 74 2.59 10.24 -18.37
N ALA A 75 3.84 9.80 -18.25
CA ALA A 75 4.95 10.39 -18.99
C ALA A 75 4.77 10.27 -20.52
N ASP A 76 4.39 9.09 -21.01
CA ASP A 76 4.13 8.85 -22.44
C ASP A 76 2.96 9.72 -22.95
N MET A 77 1.89 9.88 -22.17
CA MET A 77 0.78 10.79 -22.51
C MET A 77 1.25 12.26 -22.55
N LEU A 78 2.03 12.70 -21.55
CA LEU A 78 2.55 14.07 -21.50
C LEU A 78 3.46 14.40 -22.69
N HIS A 79 4.25 13.43 -23.17
CA HIS A 79 5.07 13.60 -24.38
C HIS A 79 4.23 13.74 -25.67
N GLY A 80 3.04 13.15 -25.71
CA GLY A 80 2.13 13.22 -26.86
C GLY A 80 1.25 14.47 -26.91
N LEU A 81 1.21 15.26 -25.83
CA LEU A 81 0.39 16.47 -25.78
C LEU A 81 1.02 17.61 -26.59
N PRO A 82 0.24 18.34 -27.39
CA PRO A 82 0.74 19.48 -28.15
C PRO A 82 1.10 20.63 -27.20
N ASN A 83 2.40 20.91 -27.06
CA ASN A 83 2.88 22.05 -26.29
C ASN A 83 2.49 23.36 -26.97
N LYS A 84 1.72 24.21 -26.27
CA LYS A 84 1.49 25.60 -26.70
C LYS A 84 2.43 26.53 -25.94
N THR A 85 3.34 27.16 -26.66
CA THR A 85 4.23 28.21 -26.17
C THR A 85 3.60 29.57 -26.46
N ASN A 86 3.37 30.39 -25.43
CA ASN A 86 2.93 31.76 -25.64
C ASN A 86 3.64 32.71 -24.68
N ASN A 87 4.68 33.36 -25.22
CA ASN A 87 5.38 34.54 -24.73
C ASN A 87 6.11 34.49 -23.37
N SER A 88 7.29 35.13 -23.44
CA SER A 88 8.39 35.47 -22.52
C SER A 88 8.44 35.08 -21.04
N ASP A 89 7.32 34.83 -20.34
CA ASP A 89 7.32 34.55 -18.88
C ASP A 89 6.73 33.18 -18.50
N LEU A 90 5.89 32.57 -19.37
CA LEU A 90 5.30 31.25 -19.19
C LEU A 90 5.70 30.35 -20.35
N ASN A 91 6.63 29.44 -20.09
CA ASN A 91 7.31 28.74 -21.17
C ASN A 91 6.51 27.53 -21.69
N ILE A 92 5.63 26.90 -20.90
CA ILE A 92 4.88 25.71 -21.34
C ILE A 92 3.49 25.64 -20.67
N VAL A 93 2.44 25.47 -21.48
CA VAL A 93 1.07 25.18 -21.03
C VAL A 93 0.69 23.75 -21.45
N LEU A 94 0.32 22.90 -20.48
CA LEU A 94 -0.11 21.52 -20.69
C LEU A 94 -1.57 21.33 -20.27
N GLU A 95 -2.38 20.75 -21.16
CA GLU A 95 -3.76 20.34 -20.90
C GLU A 95 -3.76 18.88 -20.46
N ILE A 96 -4.18 18.60 -19.23
CA ILE A 96 -4.18 17.25 -18.65
C ILE A 96 -5.61 16.70 -18.60
N PRO A 97 -5.83 15.50 -19.17
CA PRO A 97 -7.08 14.75 -19.02
C PRO A 97 -7.52 14.60 -17.55
N SER A 98 -8.83 14.69 -17.29
CA SER A 98 -9.41 14.66 -15.94
C SER A 98 -9.33 13.32 -15.22
N ASP A 99 -8.99 12.25 -15.94
CA ASP A 99 -8.80 10.89 -15.44
C ASP A 99 -7.40 10.65 -14.82
N ILE A 100 -6.48 11.61 -14.95
CA ILE A 100 -5.12 11.52 -14.44
C ILE A 100 -5.01 12.19 -13.06
N ASP A 101 -4.36 11.52 -12.11
CA ASP A 101 -4.03 12.11 -10.81
C ASP A 101 -3.07 13.30 -10.99
N PHE A 102 -3.53 14.47 -10.56
CA PHE A 102 -2.82 15.74 -10.70
C PHE A 102 -1.45 15.75 -10.01
N LYS A 103 -1.27 15.02 -8.89
CA LYS A 103 0.02 14.92 -8.19
C LYS A 103 1.04 14.11 -8.98
N ILE A 104 0.60 13.02 -9.60
CA ILE A 104 1.45 12.17 -10.44
C ILE A 104 1.89 12.97 -11.66
N ALA A 105 0.95 13.64 -12.32
CA ALA A 105 1.24 14.48 -13.47
C ALA A 105 2.21 15.62 -13.14
N LEU A 106 1.99 16.35 -12.03
CA LEU A 106 2.88 17.43 -11.58
C LEU A 106 4.30 16.93 -11.28
N GLY A 107 4.42 15.73 -10.70
CA GLY A 107 5.70 15.07 -10.47
C GLY A 107 6.45 14.74 -11.77
N GLN A 108 5.74 14.33 -12.82
CA GLN A 108 6.34 14.02 -14.13
C GLN A 108 6.70 15.28 -14.93
N VAL A 109 5.81 16.27 -15.00
CA VAL A 109 6.07 17.55 -15.67
C VAL A 109 7.30 18.24 -15.09
N ARG A 110 7.47 18.22 -13.76
CA ARG A 110 8.65 18.76 -13.09
C ARG A 110 9.95 18.05 -13.49
N LYS A 111 9.92 16.74 -13.76
CA LYS A 111 11.09 15.97 -14.22
C LYS A 111 11.40 16.22 -15.69
N ILE A 112 10.37 16.39 -16.52
CA ILE A 112 10.53 16.57 -17.97
C ILE A 112 11.02 18.00 -18.29
N PHE A 113 10.53 19.01 -17.55
CA PHE A 113 10.80 20.42 -17.81
C PHE A 113 11.57 21.08 -16.66
N GLU A 114 12.73 20.52 -16.32
CA GLU A 114 13.62 21.11 -15.31
C GLU A 114 13.93 22.58 -15.64
N ASN A 115 13.78 23.45 -14.65
CA ASN A 115 14.06 24.90 -14.71
C ASN A 115 13.19 25.77 -15.64
N GLN A 116 11.97 25.32 -15.99
CA GLN A 116 11.00 26.17 -16.71
C GLN A 116 9.72 26.42 -15.90
N ASN A 117 9.12 27.61 -16.05
CA ASN A 117 7.79 27.90 -15.52
C ASN A 117 6.73 27.21 -16.40
N PHE A 118 5.98 26.28 -15.81
CA PHE A 118 4.92 25.51 -16.47
C PHE A 118 3.56 25.75 -15.81
N LEU A 119 2.50 25.74 -16.63
CA LEU A 119 1.12 25.81 -16.16
C LEU A 119 0.38 24.55 -16.62
N ILE A 120 -0.25 23.87 -15.67
CA ILE A 120 -1.02 22.66 -15.90
C ILE A 120 -2.49 23.00 -15.63
N TYR A 121 -3.37 22.70 -16.57
CA TYR A 121 -4.81 22.84 -16.37
C TYR A 121 -5.56 21.61 -16.87
N THR A 122 -6.69 21.32 -16.24
CA THR A 122 -7.66 20.33 -16.69
C THR A 122 -8.87 21.07 -17.24
N LYS A 123 -9.37 20.63 -18.38
CA LYS A 123 -10.63 21.10 -18.94
C LYS A 123 -11.73 20.19 -18.41
N GLU A 124 -12.69 20.75 -17.66
CA GLU A 124 -13.95 20.06 -17.34
C GLU A 124 -14.75 19.76 -18.60
#